data_AF-A0AA93BLL8-F1
#
_entry.id   AF-A0AA93BLL8-F1
#
_cell.length_a   1.000
_cell.length_b   1.000
_cell.length_c   1.000
_cell.angle_alpha   90.00
_cell.angle_beta   90.00
_cell.angle_gamma   90.00
#
_symmetry.space_group_name_H-M   'P 1'
#
loop_
_entity.id
_entity.type
_entity.pdbx_description
1 polymer ?
#
loop_
_entity_poly.entity_id
_entity_poly.type
_entity_poly.pdbx_seq_one_letter_code
_entity_poly.pdbx_strand_id
1 'polypeptide(L)'
;MDTAYQNFFKHQSGFPRFKAKYDRNQSYQTYQGVSFSYDKSKLYLPKMQEGIKCIFSRKIEGKIKTCTISRNPAGEYYVSIIVETEGSYPEPPAIKPVD
;
A
#
# COMPACT_ATOMS: atom_id res chain seq x y z
N MET A 1 -14.09 -12.16 -19.01
CA MET A 1 -14.96 -11.00 -19.34
C MET A 1 -16.42 -11.36 -19.27
N ASP A 2 -16.76 -12.61 -19.57
CA ASP A 2 -18.14 -13.12 -19.55
C ASP A 2 -18.83 -12.91 -18.21
N THR A 3 -18.15 -13.09 -17.08
CA THR A 3 -18.77 -12.97 -15.76
C THR A 3 -19.36 -11.57 -15.51
N ALA A 4 -18.66 -10.50 -15.89
CA ALA A 4 -19.16 -9.14 -15.66
C ALA A 4 -20.39 -8.84 -16.53
N TYR A 5 -20.37 -9.26 -17.79
CA TYR A 5 -21.51 -9.14 -18.69
C TYR A 5 -22.69 -10.01 -18.27
N GLN A 6 -22.44 -11.26 -17.89
CA GLN A 6 -23.45 -12.17 -17.36
C GLN A 6 -24.11 -11.58 -16.10
N ASN A 7 -23.35 -11.00 -15.18
CA ASN A 7 -23.90 -10.38 -13.97
C ASN A 7 -24.71 -9.11 -14.26
N PHE A 8 -24.29 -8.32 -15.27
CA PHE A 8 -25.05 -7.15 -15.72
C PHE A 8 -26.41 -7.55 -16.30
N PHE A 9 -26.47 -8.55 -17.20
CA PHE A 9 -27.72 -9.04 -17.77
C PHE A 9 -28.58 -9.83 -16.77
N LYS A 10 -27.98 -10.41 -15.71
CA LYS A 10 -28.69 -11.00 -14.57
C LYS A 10 -29.15 -9.96 -13.54
N HIS A 11 -28.93 -8.67 -13.76
CA HIS A 11 -29.24 -7.57 -12.84
C HIS A 11 -28.59 -7.68 -11.45
N GLN A 12 -27.47 -8.40 -11.35
CA GLN A 12 -26.71 -8.58 -10.11
C GLN A 12 -25.63 -7.52 -9.90
N SER A 13 -25.26 -6.80 -10.97
CA SER A 13 -24.29 -5.71 -10.92
C SER A 13 -24.61 -4.63 -11.96
N GLY A 14 -23.98 -3.45 -11.82
CA GLY A 14 -24.02 -2.41 -12.83
C GLY A 14 -23.26 -2.77 -14.13
N PHE A 15 -23.23 -1.83 -15.07
CA PHE A 15 -22.55 -2.00 -16.37
C PHE A 15 -21.08 -2.43 -16.19
N PRO A 16 -20.59 -3.42 -16.96
CA PRO A 16 -19.20 -3.84 -16.92
C PRO A 16 -18.26 -2.66 -17.20
N ARG A 17 -17.30 -2.39 -16.31
CA ARG A 17 -16.25 -1.40 -16.55
C ARG A 17 -14.98 -2.08 -17.02
N PHE A 18 -14.55 -1.72 -18.23
CA PHE A 18 -13.26 -2.12 -18.75
C PHE A 18 -12.12 -1.41 -17.99
N LYS A 19 -11.01 -2.11 -17.78
CA LYS A 19 -9.78 -1.48 -17.26
C LYS A 19 -9.29 -0.46 -18.29
N ALA A 20 -8.90 0.73 -17.83
CA ALA A 20 -8.31 1.73 -18.71
C ALA A 20 -6.98 1.21 -19.27
N LYS A 21 -6.70 1.48 -20.55
CA LYS A 21 -5.42 1.11 -21.18
C LYS A 21 -4.23 1.78 -20.50
N TYR A 22 -4.43 3.00 -20.00
CA TYR A 22 -3.40 3.79 -19.34
C TYR A 22 -3.85 4.08 -17.90
N ASP A 23 -3.41 3.25 -16.96
CA ASP A 23 -3.53 3.55 -15.54
C ASP A 23 -2.34 4.42 -15.11
N ARG A 24 -2.63 5.63 -14.63
CA ARG A 24 -1.61 6.55 -14.14
C ARG A 24 -1.12 6.16 -12.73
N ASN A 25 -1.92 5.41 -11.98
CA ASN A 25 -1.61 5.00 -10.63
C ASN A 25 -1.01 3.59 -10.63
N GLN A 26 0.29 3.53 -10.88
CA GLN A 26 1.02 2.25 -10.83
C GLN A 26 1.33 1.90 -9.37
N SER A 27 0.89 0.73 -8.94
CA SER A 27 1.21 0.22 -7.60
C SER A 27 1.61 -1.25 -7.64
N TYR A 28 2.48 -1.61 -6.69
CA TYR A 28 2.93 -2.97 -6.46
C TYR A 28 2.81 -3.27 -4.97
N GLN A 29 2.11 -4.35 -4.63
CA GLN A 29 1.91 -4.78 -3.26
C GLN A 29 2.52 -6.16 -3.04
N THR A 30 3.18 -6.35 -1.89
CA THR A 30 3.72 -7.64 -1.44
C THR A 30 3.44 -7.85 0.05
N TYR A 31 3.25 -9.11 0.43
CA TYR A 31 2.90 -9.53 1.79
C TYR A 31 4.07 -10.19 2.53
N GLN A 32 4.98 -10.80 1.78
CA GLN A 32 6.05 -11.63 2.35
C GLN A 32 7.40 -11.22 1.75
N GLY A 33 8.49 -11.60 2.45
CA GLY A 33 9.86 -11.34 2.01
C GLY A 33 10.23 -9.85 1.91
N VAL A 34 9.56 -9.02 2.72
CA VAL A 34 9.90 -7.60 2.88
C VAL A 34 10.74 -7.46 4.13
N SER A 35 11.87 -6.77 4.01
CA SER A 35 12.70 -6.37 5.14
C SER A 35 13.31 -5.00 4.88
N PHE A 36 13.83 -4.35 5.90
CA PHE A 36 14.50 -3.06 5.76
C PHE A 36 15.77 -3.04 6.60
N SER A 37 16.71 -2.18 6.22
CA SER A 37 17.91 -1.87 7.00
C SER A 37 17.97 -0.36 7.21
N TYR A 38 17.94 0.07 8.47
CA TYR A 38 18.08 1.48 8.82
C TYR A 38 19.49 1.99 8.55
N ASP A 39 20.51 1.21 8.91
CA ASP A 39 21.93 1.58 8.71
C ASP A 39 22.24 1.87 7.25
N LYS A 40 21.68 1.06 6.34
CA LYS A 40 21.87 1.22 4.90
C LYS A 40 20.79 2.10 4.25
N SER A 41 19.76 2.51 5.01
CA SER A 41 18.57 3.19 4.51
C SER A 41 17.98 2.50 3.27
N LYS A 42 17.80 1.17 3.36
CA LYS A 42 17.33 0.33 2.25
C LYS A 42 16.11 -0.50 2.59
N LEU A 43 15.20 -0.64 1.63
CA LEU A 43 14.07 -1.57 1.62
C LEU A 43 14.37 -2.74 0.69
N TYR A 44 14.24 -3.96 1.22
CA TYR A 44 14.42 -5.19 0.47
C TYR A 44 13.06 -5.79 0.14
N LEU A 45 12.90 -6.20 -1.12
CA LEU A 45 11.69 -6.84 -1.62
C LEU A 45 12.06 -8.22 -2.20
N PRO A 46 11.10 -9.15 -2.31
CA PRO A 46 11.39 -10.50 -2.79
C PRO A 46 12.10 -10.56 -4.14
N LYS A 47 11.76 -9.64 -5.06
CA LYS A 47 12.32 -9.56 -6.40
C LYS A 47 13.46 -8.55 -6.56
N MET A 48 13.77 -7.76 -5.53
CA MET A 48 14.79 -6.72 -5.57
C MET A 48 15.78 -6.93 -4.42
N GLN A 49 16.71 -7.86 -4.66
CA GLN A 49 17.65 -8.33 -3.63
C GLN A 49 18.72 -7.30 -3.28
N GLU A 50 19.08 -6.40 -4.19
CA GLU A 50 20.06 -5.32 -3.92
C GLU A 50 19.55 -4.28 -2.91
N GLY A 51 18.24 -4.24 -2.70
CA GLY A 51 17.55 -3.28 -1.84
C GLY A 51 17.46 -1.89 -2.47
N ILE A 52 16.29 -1.27 -2.32
CA ILE A 52 15.97 0.07 -2.82
C ILE A 52 16.35 1.08 -1.74
N LYS A 53 17.03 2.17 -2.10
CA LYS A 53 17.30 3.26 -1.15
C LYS A 53 15.99 3.98 -0.79
N CYS A 54 15.73 4.20 0.49
CA CYS A 54 14.48 4.79 0.99
C CYS A 54 14.76 5.80 2.11
N ILE A 55 13.89 6.81 2.21
CA ILE A 55 13.85 7.70 3.37
C ILE A 55 12.69 7.25 4.25
N PHE A 56 12.99 6.92 5.51
CA PHE A 56 11.98 6.50 6.48
C PHE A 56 11.48 7.70 7.28
N SER A 57 10.18 7.97 7.22
CA SER A 57 9.56 9.06 7.99
C SER A 57 9.45 8.75 9.49
N ARG A 58 9.43 7.46 9.85
CA ARG A 58 9.34 6.97 11.22
C ARG A 58 10.05 5.63 11.36
N LYS A 59 10.43 5.30 12.58
CA LYS A 59 10.87 3.94 12.92
C LYS A 59 9.66 3.00 12.84
N ILE A 60 9.89 1.83 12.29
CA ILE A 60 8.89 0.79 12.06
C ILE A 60 9.05 -0.21 13.20
N GLU A 61 7.99 -0.38 13.97
CA GLU A 61 7.95 -1.25 15.13
C GLU A 61 6.88 -2.32 14.93
N GLY A 62 7.20 -3.57 15.28
CA GLY A 62 6.33 -4.72 15.05
C GLY A 62 6.60 -5.45 13.74
N LYS A 63 5.67 -6.33 13.37
CA LYS A 63 5.80 -7.26 12.24
C LYS A 63 5.21 -6.66 10.97
N ILE A 64 5.95 -6.68 9.87
CA ILE A 64 5.44 -6.24 8.57
C ILE A 64 4.35 -7.21 8.08
N LYS A 65 3.16 -6.67 7.78
CA LYS A 65 2.03 -7.40 7.21
C LYS A 65 1.95 -7.22 5.69
N THR A 66 2.09 -5.97 5.25
CA THR A 66 1.97 -5.61 3.83
C THR A 66 2.88 -4.44 3.52
N CYS A 67 3.51 -4.47 2.35
CA CYS A 67 4.25 -3.35 1.79
C CYS A 67 3.68 -3.01 0.42
N THR A 68 3.34 -1.74 0.22
CA THR A 68 2.77 -1.22 -1.02
C THR A 68 3.64 -0.10 -1.54
N ILE A 69 4.10 -0.25 -2.77
CA ILE A 69 4.87 0.75 -3.50
C ILE A 69 3.93 1.39 -4.50
N SER A 70 3.83 2.71 -4.48
CA SER A 70 2.99 3.47 -5.40
C SER A 70 3.82 4.52 -6.11
N ARG A 71 3.57 4.70 -7.40
CA ARG A 71 4.13 5.78 -8.21
C ARG A 71 3.08 6.86 -8.42
N ASN A 72 3.43 8.11 -8.13
CA ASN A 72 2.56 9.23 -8.44
C ASN A 72 2.71 9.66 -9.93
N PRO A 73 1.82 10.51 -10.46
CA PRO A 73 1.93 11.01 -11.83
C PRO A 73 3.20 11.83 -12.12
N ALA A 74 3.82 12.42 -11.08
CA ALA A 74 5.11 13.12 -11.20
C ALA A 74 6.30 12.17 -11.35
N GLY A 75 6.08 10.85 -11.19
CA GLY A 75 7.08 9.81 -11.33
C GLY A 75 7.79 9.43 -10.03
N GLU A 76 7.41 10.03 -8.92
CA GLU A 76 7.96 9.76 -7.58
C GLU A 76 7.37 8.48 -7.00
N TYR A 77 8.21 7.73 -6.29
CA TYR A 77 7.85 6.48 -5.64
C TYR A 77 7.70 6.65 -4.14
N TYR A 78 6.61 6.14 -3.60
CA TYR A 78 6.32 6.10 -2.17
C TYR A 78 6.10 4.67 -1.72
N VAL A 79 6.45 4.41 -0.46
CA VAL A 79 6.28 3.12 0.18
C VAL A 79 5.37 3.29 1.39
N SER A 80 4.29 2.50 1.42
CA SER A 80 3.43 2.34 2.58
C SER A 80 3.64 0.96 3.17
N ILE A 81 3.93 0.90 4.48
CA ILE A 81 4.18 -0.34 5.20
C ILE A 81 3.13 -0.44 6.29
N ILE A 82 2.35 -1.51 6.23
CA ILE A 82 1.39 -1.88 7.28
C ILE A 82 2.12 -2.84 8.22
N VAL A 83 2.15 -2.46 9.49
CA VAL A 83 2.71 -3.27 10.57
C VAL A 83 1.64 -3.71 11.56
N GLU A 84 1.84 -4.89 12.08
CA GLU A 84 1.14 -5.42 13.24
C GLU A 84 2.01 -5.15 14.47
N THR A 85 1.44 -4.43 15.44
CA THR A 85 2.13 -3.98 16.65
C THR A 85 1.34 -4.46 17.86
N GLU A 86 2.03 -4.98 18.88
CA GLU A 86 1.42 -5.35 20.15
C GLU A 86 1.28 -4.09 21.02
N GLY A 87 0.04 -3.70 21.34
CA GLY A 87 -0.24 -2.53 22.17
C GLY A 87 -1.72 -2.15 22.18
N SER A 88 -2.12 -1.29 23.12
CA SER A 88 -3.43 -0.63 23.09
C SER A 88 -3.44 0.47 22.04
N TYR A 89 -4.60 0.72 21.42
CA TYR A 89 -4.77 1.88 20.55
C TYR A 89 -4.45 3.16 21.34
N PRO A 90 -3.79 4.16 20.72
CA PRO A 90 -3.56 5.44 21.38
C PRO A 90 -4.90 6.06 21.74
N GLU A 91 -4.98 6.67 22.92
CA GLU A 91 -6.18 7.41 23.30
C GLU A 91 -6.44 8.53 22.29
N PRO A 92 -7.70 8.73 21.84
CA PRO A 92 -8.03 9.84 20.96
C PRO A 92 -7.59 11.16 21.59
N PRO A 93 -7.05 12.11 20.81
CA PRO A 93 -6.73 13.42 21.35
C PRO A 93 -8.00 14.08 21.90
N ALA A 94 -7.90 14.68 23.09
CA ALA A 94 -9.02 15.40 23.69
C ALA A 94 -9.52 16.48 22.73
N ILE A 95 -10.80 16.42 22.37
CA ILE A 95 -11.45 17.41 21.51
C ILE A 95 -11.50 18.71 22.31
N LYS A 96 -10.72 19.71 21.91
CA LYS A 96 -10.87 21.06 22.49
C LYS A 96 -12.20 21.62 22.00
N PRO A 97 -13.05 22.17 22.89
CA PRO A 97 -14.24 22.90 22.44
C PRO A 97 -13.79 24.03 21.52
N VAL A 98 -14.47 24.15 20.38
CA VAL A 98 -14.31 25.26 19.45
C VAL A 98 -15.19 26.38 19.99
N ASP A 99 -14.58 27.49 20.41
CA ASP A 99 -15.29 28.72 20.83
C ASP A 99 -16.05 29.37 19.67
#